data_AF-A0A2P2M150-F1
#
_entry.id   AF-A0A2P2M150-F1
#
_cell.length_a   1.000
_cell.length_b   1.000
_cell.length_c   1.000
_cell.angle_alpha   90.00
_cell.angle_beta   90.00
_cell.angle_gamma   90.00
#
_symmetry.space_group_name_H-M   'P 1'
#
loop_
_entity.id
_entity.type
_entity.pdbx_description
1 polymer ?
#
loop_
_entity_poly.entity_id
_entity_poly.type
_entity_poly.pdbx_seq_one_letter_code
_entity_poly.pdbx_strand_id
1 'polypeptide(L)'
;MCSPKHITFYMDMVSCQIDVCCGLIFMDITFLLPCLPSIDILVFLYRNDFLTIATTRPETLFADVAVAVHPKDDRYSKYIGRMAIVPMTYGRHVPIISDRHVDKDFGTGVLKISPGHDHSDYFLARKLGLPILNVMNKDGTLNKVAGLYCGLDRFEVRKKLWSDLEETGLAVKKEPYTLRVPRSQRGGEIIEPLVSKQWFVNMEPLAEKALRAVEEGKLTIIPERLEKIYNHWLSNIKDWCISRQLWWGHRIPVWYVVGKKCEDDYIVAKHADEALEKAREKYGKDVEIYQDPDVLDTWFSSALWPFSTLGWPDTSSEDFKRFYPTTMLETGFVLLLIFTSLYLLLYFFKVYVGLHNQM
;
A
#
# COMPACT_ATOMS: atom_id res chain seq x y z
N MET A 1 9.44 0.68 29.86
CA MET A 1 9.86 2.05 29.50
C MET A 1 9.57 2.23 28.02
N CYS A 2 8.41 2.80 27.66
CA CYS A 2 8.11 3.11 26.26
C CYS A 2 8.96 4.32 25.84
N SER A 3 9.78 4.17 24.81
CA SER A 3 10.38 5.32 24.14
C SER A 3 9.25 6.24 23.64
N PRO A 4 9.45 7.56 23.57
CA PRO A 4 8.48 8.44 22.92
C PRO A 4 8.26 7.94 21.49
N LYS A 5 6.99 7.70 21.09
CA LYS A 5 6.65 7.42 19.69
C LYS A 5 6.92 8.72 18.90
N HIS A 6 8.10 8.84 18.30
CA HIS A 6 8.47 9.99 17.50
C HIS A 6 7.74 9.95 16.16
N ILE A 7 7.27 11.12 15.69
CA ILE A 7 6.74 11.24 14.33
C ILE A 7 7.91 11.00 13.39
N THR A 8 7.79 9.95 12.58
CA THR A 8 8.89 9.46 11.74
C THR A 8 8.42 9.39 10.31
N PHE A 9 9.24 9.92 9.41
CA PHE A 9 9.13 9.68 7.98
C PHE A 9 10.00 8.48 7.65
N TYR A 10 9.44 7.48 6.98
CA TYR A 10 10.18 6.26 6.67
C TYR A 10 9.73 5.71 5.33
N MET A 11 10.56 4.85 4.76
CA MET A 11 10.22 4.10 3.56
C MET A 11 9.91 2.66 3.96
N ASP A 12 8.81 2.12 3.46
CA ASP A 12 8.45 0.71 3.65
C ASP A 12 7.82 0.15 2.38
N MET A 13 7.89 -1.18 2.25
CA MET A 13 7.12 -1.89 1.24
C MET A 13 5.67 -1.95 1.66
N VAL A 14 4.78 -1.73 0.69
CA VAL A 14 3.36 -1.93 0.87
C VAL A 14 2.78 -2.53 -0.41
N SER A 15 1.72 -3.32 -0.27
CA SER A 15 0.82 -3.59 -1.40
C SER A 15 0.05 -2.30 -1.68
N CYS A 16 0.41 -1.60 -2.75
CA CYS A 16 -0.26 -0.39 -3.21
C CYS A 16 -1.35 -0.76 -4.20
N GLN A 17 -2.46 -0.02 -4.13
CA GLN A 17 -3.42 0.06 -5.21
C GLN A 17 -2.88 0.97 -6.32
N ILE A 18 -2.47 0.38 -7.45
CA ILE A 18 -1.93 1.09 -8.61
C ILE A 18 -2.96 1.15 -9.73
N ASP A 19 -3.23 2.35 -10.24
CA ASP A 19 -3.92 2.53 -11.51
C ASP A 19 -2.92 2.30 -12.65
N VAL A 20 -3.20 1.28 -13.46
CA VAL A 20 -2.33 0.81 -14.54
C VAL A 20 -2.20 1.85 -15.67
N CYS A 21 -3.18 2.75 -15.84
CA CYS A 21 -3.13 3.75 -16.91
C CYS A 21 -2.18 4.90 -16.58
N CYS A 22 -2.14 5.32 -15.32
CA CYS A 22 -1.34 6.47 -14.88
C CYS A 22 -0.18 6.12 -13.95
N GLY A 23 -0.05 4.85 -13.54
CA GLY A 23 0.99 4.37 -12.61
C GLY A 23 0.83 4.89 -11.18
N LEU A 24 -0.35 5.42 -10.83
CA LEU A 24 -0.58 6.14 -9.58
C LEU A 24 -1.01 5.24 -8.44
N ILE A 25 -0.42 5.50 -7.28
CA ILE A 25 -0.80 4.88 -6.01
C ILE A 25 -1.92 5.67 -5.36
N PHE A 26 -3.02 4.99 -5.02
CA PHE A 26 -4.19 5.59 -4.38
C PHE A 26 -4.22 5.32 -2.87
N MET A 27 -4.78 6.29 -2.12
CA MET A 27 -5.36 6.02 -0.79
C MET A 27 -6.68 5.25 -0.97
N ASP A 28 -7.02 4.40 0.01
CA ASP A 28 -8.12 3.41 0.11
C ASP A 28 -9.56 3.81 -0.31
N ILE A 29 -9.77 4.95 -0.99
CA ILE A 29 -11.07 5.40 -1.48
C ILE A 29 -11.27 4.86 -2.89
N THR A 30 -11.72 3.61 -2.95
CA THR A 30 -11.98 2.90 -4.19
C THR A 30 -13.47 2.74 -4.45
N PHE A 31 -13.92 3.03 -5.67
CA PHE A 31 -15.27 2.67 -6.08
C PHE A 31 -15.30 1.18 -6.43
N LEU A 32 -16.19 0.44 -5.76
CA LEU A 32 -16.43 -0.97 -6.03
C LEU A 32 -17.60 -1.11 -6.99
N LEU A 33 -17.31 -1.38 -8.26
CA LEU A 33 -18.35 -1.70 -9.24
C LEU A 33 -18.49 -3.22 -9.40
N PRO A 34 -19.72 -3.73 -9.54
CA PRO A 34 -19.93 -5.13 -9.86
C PRO A 34 -19.35 -5.39 -11.26
N CYS A 35 -18.39 -6.29 -11.32
CA CYS A 35 -17.92 -6.87 -12.57
C CYS A 35 -18.33 -8.35 -12.59
N LEU A 36 -18.46 -8.92 -13.77
CA LEU A 36 -18.73 -10.36 -13.98
C LEU A 36 -17.43 -11.09 -14.38
N PRO A 37 -16.46 -11.30 -13.48
CA PRO A 37 -15.43 -12.29 -13.73
C PRO A 37 -16.00 -13.72 -13.65
N SER A 38 -15.25 -14.69 -14.11
CA SER A 38 -15.48 -16.09 -13.77
C SER A 38 -14.68 -16.47 -12.53
N ILE A 39 -15.18 -17.41 -11.74
CA ILE A 39 -14.37 -18.22 -10.84
C ILE A 39 -13.77 -19.35 -11.67
N ASP A 40 -12.45 -19.41 -11.68
CA ASP A 40 -11.66 -20.38 -12.38
C ASP A 40 -11.14 -21.38 -11.34
N ILE A 41 -11.51 -22.64 -11.51
CA ILE A 41 -11.13 -23.72 -10.60
C ILE A 41 -9.95 -24.49 -11.21
N LEU A 42 -8.80 -24.39 -10.55
CA LEU A 42 -7.51 -24.89 -11.01
C LEU A 42 -6.96 -25.94 -10.07
N VAL A 43 -6.02 -26.76 -10.57
CA VAL A 43 -5.47 -27.86 -9.80
C VAL A 43 -3.97 -27.70 -9.53
N PHE A 44 -3.59 -27.75 -8.25
CA PHE A 44 -2.21 -27.88 -7.80
C PHE A 44 -1.88 -29.35 -7.59
N LEU A 45 -0.66 -29.75 -7.95
CA LEU A 45 -0.22 -31.15 -7.85
C LEU A 45 0.52 -31.39 -6.54
N TYR A 46 0.16 -32.46 -5.83
CA TYR A 46 0.93 -33.04 -4.75
C TYR A 46 1.18 -34.52 -5.03
N ARG A 47 2.34 -34.87 -5.57
CA ARG A 47 2.66 -36.25 -6.01
C ARG A 47 1.56 -36.80 -6.96
N ASN A 48 0.69 -37.67 -6.47
CA ASN A 48 -0.40 -38.30 -7.21
C ASN A 48 -1.79 -37.75 -6.80
N ASP A 49 -1.82 -36.81 -5.85
CA ASP A 49 -3.04 -36.14 -5.39
C ASP A 49 -3.13 -34.72 -5.95
N PHE A 50 -4.34 -34.20 -5.97
CA PHE A 50 -4.69 -32.91 -6.54
C PHE A 50 -5.30 -32.02 -5.45
N LEU A 51 -4.83 -30.76 -5.36
CA LEU A 51 -5.48 -29.71 -4.55
C LEU A 51 -6.19 -28.76 -5.50
N THR A 52 -7.50 -28.70 -5.38
CA THR A 52 -8.32 -27.83 -6.23
C THR A 52 -8.45 -26.45 -5.59
N ILE A 53 -8.15 -25.39 -6.33
CA ILE A 53 -8.20 -23.99 -5.87
C ILE A 53 -9.19 -23.22 -6.73
N ALA A 54 -10.08 -22.45 -6.09
CA ALA A 54 -10.94 -21.51 -6.78
C ALA A 54 -10.32 -20.10 -6.75
N THR A 55 -10.20 -19.44 -7.90
CA THR A 55 -9.70 -18.07 -7.98
C THR A 55 -10.40 -17.26 -9.07
N THR A 56 -10.53 -15.96 -8.87
CA THR A 56 -10.99 -15.01 -9.90
C THR A 56 -9.85 -14.29 -10.60
N ARG A 57 -8.60 -14.57 -10.21
CA ARG A 57 -7.39 -13.93 -10.71
C ARG A 57 -6.34 -14.96 -11.13
N PRO A 58 -6.63 -15.81 -12.13
CA PRO A 58 -5.70 -16.87 -12.54
C PRO A 58 -4.35 -16.32 -13.02
N GLU A 59 -4.31 -15.10 -13.57
CA GLU A 59 -3.06 -14.45 -14.00
C GLU A 59 -2.05 -14.22 -12.87
N THR A 60 -2.49 -14.19 -11.62
CA THR A 60 -1.63 -14.00 -10.45
C THR A 60 -1.03 -15.31 -9.92
N LEU A 61 -1.39 -16.47 -10.49
CA LEU A 61 -0.92 -17.80 -10.10
C LEU A 61 0.61 -17.92 -10.11
N PHE A 62 1.27 -17.25 -11.05
CA PHE A 62 2.72 -17.21 -11.15
C PHE A 62 3.41 -16.51 -9.98
N ALA A 63 2.68 -15.69 -9.22
CA ALA A 63 3.14 -15.01 -8.02
C ALA A 63 2.80 -15.77 -6.72
N ASP A 64 2.17 -16.94 -6.80
CA ASP A 64 1.78 -17.70 -5.61
C ASP A 64 3.01 -18.15 -4.83
N VAL A 65 3.06 -17.94 -3.51
CA VAL A 65 4.20 -18.35 -2.68
C VAL A 65 3.83 -19.38 -1.62
N ALA A 66 2.54 -19.60 -1.42
CA ALA A 66 2.00 -20.63 -0.54
C ALA A 66 0.58 -20.99 -0.98
N VAL A 67 0.08 -22.12 -0.47
CA VAL A 67 -1.33 -22.52 -0.54
C VAL A 67 -1.84 -22.60 0.88
N ALA A 68 -2.90 -21.89 1.22
CA ALA A 68 -3.50 -21.90 2.55
C ALA A 68 -4.73 -22.79 2.61
N VAL A 69 -4.82 -23.58 3.68
CA VAL A 69 -5.99 -24.42 3.99
C VAL A 69 -6.43 -24.20 5.42
N HIS A 70 -7.73 -24.36 5.67
CA HIS A 70 -8.25 -24.24 7.02
C HIS A 70 -7.78 -25.45 7.87
N PRO A 71 -7.24 -25.26 9.09
CA PRO A 71 -6.69 -26.36 9.91
C PRO A 71 -7.73 -27.39 10.35
N LYS A 72 -9.03 -27.02 10.36
CA LYS A 72 -10.15 -27.92 10.65
C LYS A 72 -10.90 -28.41 9.39
N ASP A 73 -10.30 -28.27 8.21
CA ASP A 73 -10.85 -28.89 7.00
C ASP A 73 -10.26 -30.29 6.85
N ASP A 74 -11.04 -31.32 7.18
CA ASP A 74 -10.61 -32.71 7.17
C ASP A 74 -10.19 -33.18 5.76
N ARG A 75 -10.64 -32.52 4.70
CA ARG A 75 -10.28 -32.85 3.30
C ARG A 75 -8.81 -32.55 3.02
N TYR A 76 -8.29 -31.43 3.55
CA TYR A 76 -6.98 -30.88 3.16
C TYR A 76 -5.99 -30.67 4.31
N SER A 77 -6.42 -30.73 5.57
CA SER A 77 -5.55 -30.54 6.75
C SER A 77 -4.36 -31.50 6.77
N LYS A 78 -4.50 -32.72 6.23
CA LYS A 78 -3.42 -33.71 6.06
C LYS A 78 -2.25 -33.24 5.18
N TYR A 79 -2.44 -32.20 4.36
CA TYR A 79 -1.41 -31.65 3.48
C TYR A 79 -0.66 -30.46 4.09
N ILE A 80 -1.05 -29.97 5.27
CA ILE A 80 -0.35 -28.88 5.96
C ILE A 80 1.11 -29.27 6.21
N GLY A 81 2.03 -28.35 5.92
CA GLY A 81 3.48 -28.56 6.01
C GLY A 81 4.11 -29.28 4.82
N ARG A 82 3.31 -29.65 3.80
CA ARG A 82 3.81 -30.26 2.56
C ARG A 82 4.00 -29.20 1.46
N MET A 83 4.50 -29.61 0.30
CA MET A 83 4.80 -28.72 -0.83
C MET A 83 3.90 -29.03 -2.03
N ALA A 84 3.13 -28.06 -2.52
CA ALA A 84 2.36 -28.16 -3.75
C ALA A 84 3.17 -27.68 -4.96
N ILE A 85 2.88 -28.18 -6.15
CA ILE A 85 3.44 -27.69 -7.41
C ILE A 85 2.48 -26.67 -8.02
N VAL A 86 2.99 -25.49 -8.34
CA VAL A 86 2.24 -24.44 -9.03
C VAL A 86 2.14 -24.79 -10.53
N PRO A 87 0.93 -24.83 -11.11
CA PRO A 87 0.74 -25.10 -12.54
C PRO A 87 1.51 -24.14 -13.46
N MET A 88 1.87 -24.58 -14.66
CA MET A 88 2.47 -23.73 -15.70
C MET A 88 3.75 -22.97 -15.30
N THR A 89 4.44 -23.41 -14.24
CA THR A 89 5.65 -22.74 -13.71
C THR A 89 6.90 -23.63 -13.75
N TYR A 90 6.92 -24.64 -14.61
CA TYR A 90 8.04 -25.59 -14.73
C TYR A 90 8.42 -26.28 -13.41
N GLY A 91 7.43 -26.59 -12.56
CA GLY A 91 7.66 -27.35 -11.33
C GLY A 91 7.99 -26.51 -10.10
N ARG A 92 7.59 -25.23 -10.06
CA ARG A 92 7.78 -24.39 -8.87
C ARG A 92 7.00 -24.96 -7.69
N HIS A 93 7.68 -25.17 -6.57
CA HIS A 93 7.08 -25.69 -5.35
C HIS A 93 6.74 -24.57 -4.37
N VAL A 94 5.58 -24.67 -3.72
CA VAL A 94 5.13 -23.75 -2.67
C VAL A 94 4.64 -24.53 -1.45
N PRO A 95 4.89 -24.06 -0.22
CA PRO A 95 4.40 -24.70 0.99
C PRO A 95 2.88 -24.61 1.11
N ILE A 96 2.29 -25.65 1.70
CA ILE A 96 0.89 -25.68 2.13
C ILE A 96 0.85 -25.28 3.61
N ILE A 97 0.22 -24.16 3.91
CA ILE A 97 0.17 -23.55 5.24
C ILE A 97 -1.23 -23.66 5.84
N SER A 98 -1.31 -23.61 7.16
CA SER A 98 -2.58 -23.50 7.87
C SER A 98 -2.96 -22.04 8.06
N ASP A 99 -4.16 -21.64 7.66
CA ASP A 99 -4.71 -20.33 8.00
C ASP A 99 -6.19 -20.46 8.40
N ARG A 100 -6.54 -19.89 9.55
CA ARG A 100 -7.91 -19.90 10.09
C ARG A 100 -8.83 -18.90 9.39
N HIS A 101 -8.28 -17.96 8.63
CA HIS A 101 -9.08 -17.01 7.85
C HIS A 101 -9.61 -17.62 6.55
N VAL A 102 -9.07 -18.77 6.13
CA VAL A 102 -9.58 -19.50 4.97
C VAL A 102 -10.96 -20.06 5.30
N ASP A 103 -11.96 -19.64 4.56
CA ASP A 103 -13.29 -20.22 4.63
C ASP A 103 -13.30 -21.57 3.90
N LYS A 104 -13.53 -22.65 4.67
CA LYS A 104 -13.60 -24.02 4.15
C LYS A 104 -14.81 -24.27 3.24
N ASP A 105 -15.86 -23.46 3.37
CA ASP A 105 -17.12 -23.62 2.64
C ASP A 105 -17.16 -22.74 1.38
N PHE A 106 -16.24 -21.76 1.26
CA PHE A 106 -16.09 -20.93 0.06
C PHE A 106 -15.22 -21.60 -1.01
N GLY A 107 -15.74 -21.65 -2.24
CA GLY A 107 -15.03 -22.24 -3.38
C GLY A 107 -14.67 -23.70 -3.12
N THR A 108 -13.38 -23.98 -2.93
CA THR A 108 -12.86 -25.33 -2.65
C THR A 108 -12.37 -25.53 -1.22
N GLY A 109 -12.33 -24.47 -0.40
CA GLY A 109 -11.69 -24.48 0.92
C GLY A 109 -10.15 -24.41 0.89
N VAL A 110 -9.58 -24.19 -0.30
CA VAL A 110 -8.14 -24.02 -0.53
C VAL A 110 -7.90 -22.67 -1.21
N LEU A 111 -7.02 -21.85 -0.63
CA LEU A 111 -6.71 -20.51 -1.10
C LEU A 111 -5.26 -20.44 -1.59
N LYS A 112 -5.04 -19.86 -2.77
CA LYS A 112 -3.68 -19.49 -3.21
C LYS A 112 -3.25 -18.18 -2.54
N ILE A 113 -1.98 -18.09 -2.15
CA ILE A 113 -1.43 -16.90 -1.49
C ILE A 113 -0.46 -16.19 -2.44
N SER A 114 -0.82 -14.99 -2.89
CA SER A 114 -0.06 -14.19 -3.88
C SER A 114 0.26 -12.80 -3.32
N PRO A 115 1.26 -12.67 -2.43
CA PRO A 115 1.52 -11.44 -1.67
C PRO A 115 1.84 -10.21 -2.52
N GLY A 116 2.33 -10.41 -3.75
CA GLY A 116 2.57 -9.32 -4.70
C GLY A 116 1.31 -8.65 -5.22
N HIS A 117 0.14 -9.32 -5.12
CA HIS A 117 -1.09 -8.97 -5.83
C HIS A 117 -2.37 -9.10 -4.99
N ASP A 118 -2.26 -9.23 -3.67
CA ASP A 118 -3.40 -9.11 -2.76
C ASP A 118 -2.94 -8.55 -1.40
N HIS A 119 -3.74 -7.67 -0.80
CA HIS A 119 -3.36 -7.00 0.44
C HIS A 119 -3.40 -7.95 1.65
N SER A 120 -4.38 -8.86 1.69
CA SER A 120 -4.50 -9.83 2.78
C SER A 120 -3.35 -10.83 2.72
N ASP A 121 -3.05 -11.32 1.51
CA ASP A 121 -1.91 -12.20 1.27
C ASP A 121 -0.58 -11.52 1.60
N TYR A 122 -0.44 -10.22 1.31
CA TYR A 122 0.72 -9.42 1.67
C TYR A 122 0.97 -9.41 3.18
N PHE A 123 -0.05 -9.10 3.97
CA PHE A 123 0.08 -9.06 5.44
C PHE A 123 0.33 -10.45 6.02
N LEU A 124 -0.32 -11.49 5.48
CA LEU A 124 -0.06 -12.87 5.89
C LEU A 124 1.38 -13.28 5.61
N ALA A 125 1.90 -12.96 4.42
CA ALA A 125 3.27 -13.24 4.05
C ALA A 125 4.28 -12.52 4.94
N ARG A 126 4.05 -11.23 5.24
CA ARG A 126 4.88 -10.47 6.19
C ARG A 126 4.88 -11.09 7.58
N LYS A 127 3.72 -11.54 8.07
CA LYS A 127 3.59 -12.19 9.38
C LYS A 127 4.32 -13.53 9.46
N LEU A 128 4.30 -14.30 8.38
CA LEU A 128 4.89 -15.64 8.33
C LEU A 128 6.33 -15.66 7.77
N GLY A 129 6.83 -14.53 7.29
CA GLY A 129 8.14 -14.45 6.63
C GLY A 129 8.18 -15.13 5.25
N LEU A 130 7.05 -15.19 4.55
CA LEU A 130 6.98 -15.71 3.19
C LEU A 130 7.58 -14.70 2.20
N PRO A 131 8.20 -15.17 1.09
CA PRO A 131 8.70 -14.28 0.06
C PRO A 131 7.56 -13.51 -0.60
N ILE A 132 7.88 -12.32 -1.12
CA ILE A 132 6.92 -11.49 -1.84
C ILE A 132 7.36 -11.49 -3.31
N LEU A 133 6.53 -12.08 -4.16
CA LEU A 133 6.81 -12.23 -5.58
C LEU A 133 5.83 -11.38 -6.38
N ASN A 134 6.35 -10.46 -7.20
CA ASN A 134 5.57 -9.64 -8.11
C ASN A 134 5.67 -10.22 -9.53
N VAL A 135 4.53 -10.51 -10.17
CA VAL A 135 4.49 -11.01 -11.56
C VAL A 135 4.05 -9.96 -12.58
N MET A 136 3.59 -8.78 -12.16
CA MET A 136 3.14 -7.75 -13.10
C MET A 136 4.11 -6.55 -13.14
N ASN A 137 4.25 -5.97 -14.32
CA ASN A 137 4.84 -4.66 -14.52
C ASN A 137 3.82 -3.57 -14.20
N LYS A 138 4.28 -2.31 -14.12
CA LYS A 138 3.43 -1.15 -13.82
C LYS A 138 2.37 -0.88 -14.89
N ASP A 139 2.59 -1.32 -16.12
CA ASP A 139 1.66 -1.23 -17.26
C ASP A 139 0.66 -2.41 -17.31
N GLY A 140 0.67 -3.30 -16.32
CA GLY A 140 -0.25 -4.44 -16.23
C GLY A 140 0.14 -5.64 -17.10
N THR A 141 1.25 -5.56 -17.84
CA THR A 141 1.82 -6.72 -18.53
C THR A 141 2.53 -7.65 -17.55
N LEU A 142 2.59 -8.95 -17.85
CA LEU A 142 3.34 -9.88 -17.00
C LEU A 142 4.85 -9.79 -17.25
N ASN A 143 5.63 -9.94 -16.19
CA ASN A 143 7.09 -9.89 -16.23
C ASN A 143 7.70 -11.31 -16.37
N LYS A 144 9.04 -11.41 -16.27
CA LYS A 144 9.79 -12.65 -16.46
C LYS A 144 9.39 -13.79 -15.51
N VAL A 145 8.80 -13.49 -14.36
CA VAL A 145 8.29 -14.49 -13.40
C VAL A 145 7.21 -15.37 -14.02
N ALA A 146 6.44 -14.83 -14.98
CA ALA A 146 5.39 -15.57 -15.67
C ALA A 146 5.92 -16.53 -16.76
N GLY A 147 7.23 -16.59 -16.99
CA GLY A 147 7.82 -17.47 -18.00
C GLY A 147 7.25 -17.23 -19.40
N LEU A 148 6.52 -18.21 -19.94
CA LEU A 148 5.92 -18.18 -21.29
C LEU A 148 4.88 -17.08 -21.50
N TYR A 149 4.37 -16.49 -20.43
CA TYR A 149 3.37 -15.42 -20.48
C TYR A 149 3.99 -14.02 -20.31
N CYS A 150 5.31 -13.93 -20.20
CA CYS A 150 6.03 -12.67 -20.09
C CYS A 150 5.74 -11.76 -21.30
N GLY A 151 5.43 -10.49 -21.04
CA GLY A 151 5.14 -9.44 -22.03
C GLY A 151 3.67 -9.37 -22.47
N LEU A 152 2.82 -10.33 -22.09
CA LEU A 152 1.39 -10.31 -22.41
C LEU A 152 0.62 -9.46 -21.39
N ASP A 153 -0.49 -8.84 -21.83
CA ASP A 153 -1.41 -8.16 -20.92
C ASP A 153 -2.14 -9.18 -20.03
N ARG A 154 -2.44 -8.76 -18.79
CA ARG A 154 -3.10 -9.61 -17.79
C ARG A 154 -4.41 -10.23 -18.26
N PHE A 155 -5.23 -9.52 -19.03
CA PHE A 155 -6.50 -10.06 -19.52
C PHE A 155 -6.31 -11.06 -20.65
N GLU A 156 -5.26 -10.90 -21.46
CA GLU A 156 -4.87 -11.90 -22.46
C GLU A 156 -4.34 -13.16 -21.79
N VAL A 157 -3.50 -13.00 -20.76
CA VAL A 157 -2.99 -14.13 -19.98
C VAL A 157 -4.12 -14.91 -19.33
N ARG A 158 -5.16 -14.26 -18.78
CA ARG A 158 -6.33 -14.99 -18.24
C ARG A 158 -6.93 -15.97 -19.24
N LYS A 159 -7.09 -15.54 -20.50
CA LYS A 159 -7.67 -16.38 -21.56
C LYS A 159 -6.72 -17.50 -21.97
N LYS A 160 -5.45 -17.16 -22.21
CA LYS A 160 -4.43 -18.10 -22.68
C LYS A 160 -4.13 -19.16 -21.62
N LEU A 161 -3.90 -18.74 -20.37
CA LEU A 161 -3.64 -19.63 -19.24
C LEU A 161 -4.79 -20.62 -19.06
N TRP A 162 -6.04 -20.17 -19.15
CA TRP A 162 -7.20 -21.06 -19.07
C TRP A 162 -7.19 -22.14 -20.17
N SER A 163 -6.93 -21.76 -21.42
CA SER A 163 -6.78 -22.71 -22.54
C SER A 163 -5.68 -23.73 -22.28
N ASP A 164 -4.51 -23.28 -21.84
CA ASP A 164 -3.37 -24.17 -21.57
C ASP A 164 -3.67 -25.14 -20.42
N LEU A 165 -4.44 -24.70 -19.41
CA LEU A 165 -4.88 -25.55 -18.31
C LEU A 165 -5.92 -26.58 -18.75
N GLU A 166 -6.80 -26.25 -19.69
CA GLU A 166 -7.72 -27.22 -20.31
C GLU A 166 -6.95 -28.28 -21.11
N GLU A 167 -5.97 -27.87 -21.92
CA GLU A 167 -5.13 -28.78 -22.71
C GLU A 167 -4.31 -29.74 -21.84
N THR A 168 -3.89 -29.30 -20.67
CA THR A 168 -3.13 -30.12 -19.70
C THR A 168 -4.01 -30.89 -18.72
N GLY A 169 -5.34 -30.74 -18.80
CA GLY A 169 -6.29 -31.40 -17.88
C GLY A 169 -6.24 -30.89 -16.43
N LEU A 170 -5.67 -29.71 -16.20
CA LEU A 170 -5.57 -29.05 -14.88
C LEU A 170 -6.69 -28.03 -14.62
N ALA A 171 -7.51 -27.73 -15.63
CA ALA A 171 -8.74 -26.95 -15.47
C ALA A 171 -9.89 -27.86 -15.04
N VAL A 172 -10.57 -27.51 -13.93
CA VAL A 172 -11.72 -28.29 -13.42
C VAL A 172 -13.05 -27.71 -13.90
N LYS A 173 -13.26 -26.42 -13.64
CA LYS A 173 -14.55 -25.77 -13.87
C LYS A 173 -14.41 -24.26 -13.95
N LYS A 174 -15.26 -23.64 -14.76
CA LYS A 174 -15.41 -22.20 -14.89
C LYS A 174 -16.85 -21.80 -14.63
N GLU A 175 -17.09 -20.90 -13.69
CA GLU A 175 -18.44 -20.43 -13.35
C GLU A 175 -18.52 -18.90 -13.31
N PRO A 176 -19.63 -18.30 -13.76
CA PRO A 176 -19.84 -16.86 -13.57
C PRO A 176 -19.86 -16.50 -12.08
N TYR A 177 -19.11 -15.47 -11.68
CA TYR A 177 -19.03 -15.04 -10.30
C TYR A 177 -18.98 -13.51 -10.20
N THR A 178 -19.97 -12.89 -9.57
CA THR A 178 -19.99 -11.43 -9.43
C THR A 178 -19.01 -10.99 -8.33
N LEU A 179 -18.05 -10.14 -8.69
CA LEU A 179 -17.06 -9.61 -7.77
C LEU A 179 -17.06 -8.08 -7.81
N ARG A 180 -16.78 -7.48 -6.65
CA ARG A 180 -16.60 -6.04 -6.51
C ARG A 180 -15.16 -5.68 -6.83
N VAL A 181 -14.93 -5.14 -8.02
CA VAL A 181 -13.58 -4.84 -8.51
C VAL A 181 -13.24 -3.37 -8.22
N PRO A 182 -12.08 -3.10 -7.60
CA PRO A 182 -11.64 -1.74 -7.33
C PRO A 182 -11.36 -0.97 -8.63
N ARG A 183 -11.90 0.26 -8.74
CA ARG A 183 -11.66 1.15 -9.88
C ARG A 183 -11.18 2.54 -9.47
N SER A 184 -10.33 3.11 -10.33
CA SER A 184 -9.82 4.47 -10.22
C SER A 184 -10.97 5.47 -10.20
N GLN A 185 -10.96 6.39 -9.22
CA GLN A 185 -11.99 7.42 -9.12
C GLN A 185 -11.97 8.38 -10.34
N ARG A 186 -10.79 8.60 -10.94
CA ARG A 186 -10.62 9.59 -12.01
C ARG A 186 -10.92 9.02 -13.39
N GLY A 187 -10.26 7.92 -13.76
CA GLY A 187 -10.42 7.32 -15.10
C GLY A 187 -11.30 6.07 -15.16
N GLY A 188 -11.68 5.49 -14.00
CA GLY A 188 -12.56 4.31 -13.94
C GLY A 188 -11.88 2.98 -14.30
N GLU A 189 -10.56 2.98 -14.52
CA GLU A 189 -9.75 1.80 -14.81
C GLU A 189 -9.68 0.87 -13.60
N ILE A 190 -9.41 -0.42 -13.85
CA ILE A 190 -9.22 -1.40 -12.79
C ILE A 190 -7.89 -1.13 -12.08
N ILE A 191 -7.97 -1.00 -10.77
CA ILE A 191 -6.81 -0.83 -9.90
C ILE A 191 -6.19 -2.19 -9.64
N GLU A 192 -4.87 -2.27 -9.82
CA GLU A 192 -4.07 -3.45 -9.55
C GLU A 192 -3.31 -3.31 -8.23
N PRO A 193 -3.44 -4.26 -7.30
CA PRO A 193 -2.55 -4.35 -6.16
C PRO A 193 -1.14 -4.75 -6.64
N LEU A 194 -0.15 -3.91 -6.32
CA LEU A 194 1.26 -4.11 -6.62
C LEU A 194 2.10 -3.69 -5.44
N VAL A 195 3.10 -4.51 -5.10
CA VAL A 195 4.02 -4.16 -4.03
C VAL A 195 5.06 -3.15 -4.52
N SER A 196 5.18 -2.04 -3.80
CA SER A 196 6.13 -0.96 -4.08
C SER A 196 6.69 -0.41 -2.77
N LYS A 197 7.93 0.09 -2.80
CA LYS A 197 8.48 0.88 -1.69
C LYS A 197 7.96 2.31 -1.80
N GLN A 198 7.43 2.84 -0.72
CA GLN A 198 6.81 4.16 -0.67
C GLN A 198 7.18 4.91 0.61
N TRP A 199 7.04 6.24 0.58
CA TRP A 199 7.26 7.11 1.73
C TRP A 199 6.01 7.18 2.59
N PHE A 200 6.20 6.99 3.89
CA PHE A 200 5.15 7.00 4.90
C PHE A 200 5.42 8.00 6.00
N VAL A 201 4.34 8.46 6.61
CA VAL A 201 4.34 9.17 7.89
C VAL A 201 3.70 8.25 8.94
N ASN A 202 4.39 8.04 10.06
CA ASN A 202 3.78 7.37 11.21
C ASN A 202 2.66 8.25 11.79
N MET A 203 1.42 7.79 11.65
CA MET A 203 0.22 8.58 11.98
C MET A 203 -0.24 8.42 13.42
N GLU A 204 0.10 7.32 14.08
CA GLU A 204 -0.32 7.01 15.45
C GLU A 204 0.00 8.15 16.45
N PRO A 205 1.24 8.68 16.55
CA PRO A 205 1.54 9.75 17.51
C PRO A 205 0.87 11.08 17.16
N LEU A 206 0.48 11.29 15.90
CA LEU A 206 -0.29 12.47 15.49
C LEU A 206 -1.75 12.31 15.90
N ALA A 207 -2.34 11.14 15.65
CA ALA A 207 -3.72 10.82 15.98
C ALA A 207 -3.98 10.90 17.48
N GLU A 208 -3.08 10.36 18.31
CA GLU A 208 -3.16 10.45 19.77
C GLU A 208 -3.23 11.92 20.27
N LYS A 209 -2.61 12.88 19.57
CA LYS A 209 -2.65 14.30 19.96
C LYS A 209 -3.95 14.97 19.52
N ALA A 210 -4.37 14.68 18.30
CA ALA A 210 -5.58 15.25 17.75
C ALA A 210 -6.84 14.74 18.50
N LEU A 211 -6.85 13.47 18.90
CA LEU A 211 -7.88 12.89 19.79
C LEU A 211 -7.92 13.58 21.15
N ARG A 212 -6.75 13.75 21.80
CA ARG A 212 -6.67 14.45 23.10
C ARG A 212 -7.15 15.90 23.04
N ALA A 213 -6.91 16.60 21.92
CA ALA A 213 -7.38 17.98 21.78
C ALA A 213 -8.91 18.08 21.77
N VAL A 214 -9.61 17.08 21.23
CA VAL A 214 -11.07 16.97 21.32
C VAL A 214 -11.50 16.64 22.74
N GLU A 215 -10.88 15.63 23.35
CA GLU A 215 -11.18 15.19 24.72
C GLU A 215 -11.01 16.31 25.76
N GLU A 216 -9.96 17.12 25.63
CA GLU A 216 -9.67 18.27 26.49
C GLU A 216 -10.52 19.52 26.17
N GLY A 217 -11.38 19.46 25.14
CA GLY A 217 -12.22 20.59 24.72
C GLY A 217 -11.46 21.74 24.04
N LYS A 218 -10.20 21.53 23.64
CA LYS A 218 -9.38 22.50 22.90
C LYS A 218 -9.80 22.60 21.43
N LEU A 219 -10.39 21.53 20.90
CA LEU A 219 -10.96 21.45 19.56
C LEU A 219 -12.43 21.06 19.68
N THR A 220 -13.32 21.85 19.09
CA THR A 220 -14.76 21.55 19.04
C THR A 220 -15.17 21.19 17.62
N ILE A 221 -15.80 20.03 17.45
CA ILE A 221 -16.31 19.57 16.15
C ILE A 221 -17.82 19.85 16.07
N ILE A 222 -18.23 20.62 15.06
CA ILE A 222 -19.63 20.98 14.83
C ILE A 222 -20.08 20.41 13.48
N PRO A 223 -21.25 19.72 13.41
CA PRO A 223 -22.12 19.32 14.51
C PRO A 223 -21.57 18.14 15.33
N GLU A 224 -21.92 18.09 16.63
CA GLU A 224 -21.42 17.14 17.64
C GLU A 224 -21.46 15.66 17.19
N ARG A 225 -22.48 15.27 16.41
CA ARG A 225 -22.59 13.90 15.87
C ARG A 225 -21.36 13.43 15.07
N LEU A 226 -20.60 14.37 14.48
CA LEU A 226 -19.41 14.06 13.68
C LEU A 226 -18.20 13.69 14.53
N GLU A 227 -18.20 14.05 15.81
CA GLU A 227 -17.10 13.76 16.73
C GLU A 227 -16.87 12.25 16.85
N LYS A 228 -17.95 11.46 16.93
CA LYS A 228 -17.85 9.98 16.96
C LYS A 228 -17.19 9.42 15.71
N ILE A 229 -17.50 9.99 14.54
CA ILE A 229 -16.92 9.56 13.26
C ILE A 229 -15.42 9.90 13.23
N TYR A 230 -15.08 11.13 13.63
CA TYR A 230 -13.69 11.58 13.73
C TYR A 230 -12.87 10.72 14.70
N ASN A 231 -13.40 10.48 15.91
CA ASN A 231 -12.72 9.67 16.93
C ASN A 231 -12.53 8.23 16.47
N HIS A 232 -13.56 7.62 15.87
CA HIS A 232 -13.47 6.26 15.34
C HIS A 232 -12.42 6.15 14.23
N TRP A 233 -12.36 7.15 13.33
CA TRP A 233 -11.40 7.17 12.24
C TRP A 233 -9.96 7.30 12.75
N LEU A 234 -9.68 8.29 13.59
CA LEU A 234 -8.32 8.51 14.12
C LEU A 234 -7.85 7.37 15.03
N SER A 235 -8.75 6.70 15.75
CA SER A 235 -8.40 5.54 16.57
C SER A 235 -7.96 4.32 15.75
N ASN A 236 -8.35 4.24 14.48
CA ASN A 236 -8.03 3.14 13.57
C ASN A 236 -7.16 3.60 12.39
N ILE A 237 -6.51 4.77 12.50
CA ILE A 237 -5.72 5.32 11.41
C ILE A 237 -4.51 4.42 11.11
N LYS A 238 -4.20 4.27 9.84
CA LYS A 238 -2.97 3.61 9.36
C LYS A 238 -1.94 4.66 8.96
N ASP A 239 -0.70 4.23 8.83
CA ASP A 239 0.37 5.09 8.35
C ASP A 239 0.07 5.63 6.96
N TRP A 240 0.34 6.91 6.77
CA TRP A 240 -0.07 7.63 5.57
C TRP A 240 1.02 7.56 4.52
N CYS A 241 0.73 6.90 3.40
CA CYS A 241 1.57 6.93 2.20
C CYS A 241 1.53 8.33 1.58
N ILE A 242 2.65 9.07 1.66
CA ILE A 242 2.78 10.45 1.19
C ILE A 242 3.43 10.58 -0.19
N SER A 243 4.04 9.51 -0.74
CA SER A 243 4.65 9.55 -2.07
C SER A 243 3.64 9.27 -3.19
N ARG A 244 3.80 9.97 -4.31
CA ARG A 244 2.99 9.82 -5.52
C ARG A 244 3.89 9.88 -6.76
N GLN A 245 3.66 8.98 -7.71
CA GLN A 245 4.38 8.91 -8.98
C GLN A 245 3.74 9.85 -10.01
N LEU A 246 3.55 11.12 -9.61
CA LEU A 246 2.96 12.18 -10.43
C LEU A 246 4.06 13.11 -10.96
N TRP A 247 3.79 13.70 -12.12
CA TRP A 247 4.62 14.78 -12.66
C TRP A 247 4.36 16.12 -11.95
N TRP A 248 3.16 16.31 -11.42
CA TRP A 248 2.74 17.54 -10.76
C TRP A 248 2.66 17.34 -9.25
N GLY A 249 3.48 18.07 -8.51
CA GLY A 249 3.51 18.09 -7.05
C GLY A 249 4.85 18.59 -6.52
N HIS A 250 4.94 18.70 -5.19
CA HIS A 250 6.20 19.08 -4.54
C HIS A 250 7.10 17.85 -4.46
N ARG A 251 8.31 17.92 -5.03
CA ARG A 251 9.25 16.79 -4.96
C ARG A 251 9.63 16.48 -3.52
N ILE A 252 9.71 15.19 -3.20
CA ILE A 252 10.11 14.74 -1.87
C ILE A 252 11.58 15.16 -1.63
N PRO A 253 11.93 15.76 -0.47
CA PRO A 253 13.29 16.24 -0.17
C PRO A 253 14.23 15.10 0.26
N VAL A 254 14.26 14.03 -0.55
CA VAL A 254 15.05 12.82 -0.38
C VAL A 254 15.99 12.69 -1.57
N TRP A 255 17.23 12.33 -1.28
CA TRP A 255 18.31 12.21 -2.25
C TRP A 255 18.97 10.84 -2.16
N TYR A 256 19.27 10.26 -3.31
CA TYR A 256 19.94 8.98 -3.46
C TYR A 256 21.33 9.18 -4.04
N VAL A 257 22.25 8.27 -3.73
CA VAL A 257 23.62 8.27 -4.26
C VAL A 257 23.71 7.31 -5.45
N VAL A 258 24.25 7.79 -6.57
CA VAL A 258 24.42 6.98 -7.79
C VAL A 258 25.33 5.78 -7.52
N GLY A 259 24.96 4.60 -8.04
CA GLY A 259 25.72 3.36 -7.84
C GLY A 259 25.51 2.70 -6.48
N LYS A 260 24.66 3.25 -5.60
CA LYS A 260 24.22 2.61 -4.36
C LYS A 260 22.80 2.07 -4.50
N LYS A 261 22.43 1.15 -3.59
CA LYS A 261 21.04 0.70 -3.46
C LYS A 261 20.25 1.83 -2.83
N CYS A 262 19.51 2.55 -3.65
CA CYS A 262 18.74 3.74 -3.29
C CYS A 262 17.78 3.46 -2.13
N GLU A 263 17.26 2.24 -2.07
CA GLU A 263 16.18 1.89 -1.18
C GLU A 263 16.56 1.69 0.29
N ASP A 264 17.84 1.51 0.61
CA ASP A 264 18.30 1.31 1.99
C ASP A 264 19.21 2.47 2.45
N ASP A 265 19.54 3.38 1.52
CA ASP A 265 20.58 4.37 1.74
C ASP A 265 20.24 5.70 1.04
N TYR A 266 19.53 6.54 1.79
CA TYR A 266 19.02 7.83 1.34
C TYR A 266 19.42 8.96 2.28
N ILE A 267 19.37 10.19 1.76
CA ILE A 267 19.72 11.42 2.46
C ILE A 267 18.52 12.35 2.43
N VAL A 268 18.08 12.79 3.61
CA VAL A 268 17.03 13.81 3.74
C VAL A 268 17.66 15.18 3.90
N ALA A 269 17.33 16.09 2.98
CA ALA A 269 17.89 17.45 2.93
C ALA A 269 16.97 18.38 2.14
N LYS A 270 16.86 19.65 2.58
CA LYS A 270 15.94 20.62 1.97
C LYS A 270 16.34 20.99 0.55
N HIS A 271 17.65 21.07 0.29
CA HIS A 271 18.22 21.49 -0.98
C HIS A 271 19.38 20.59 -1.40
N ALA A 272 19.74 20.64 -2.69
CA ALA A 272 20.76 19.81 -3.30
C ALA A 272 22.14 19.97 -2.63
N ASP A 273 22.51 21.20 -2.25
CA ASP A 273 23.82 21.50 -1.67
C ASP A 273 23.98 20.82 -0.30
N GLU A 274 22.96 20.95 0.57
CA GLU A 274 22.92 20.27 1.88
C GLU A 274 22.95 18.74 1.71
N ALA A 275 22.25 18.21 0.70
CA ALA A 275 22.26 16.78 0.40
C ALA A 275 23.66 16.31 -0.03
N LEU A 276 24.36 17.11 -0.84
CA LEU A 276 25.68 16.80 -1.37
C LEU A 276 26.74 16.85 -0.27
N GLU A 277 26.66 17.81 0.65
CA GLU A 277 27.53 17.87 1.83
C GLU A 277 27.37 16.62 2.69
N LYS A 278 26.13 16.26 3.05
CA LYS A 278 25.83 15.01 3.79
C LYS A 278 26.32 13.77 3.06
N ALA A 279 26.18 13.73 1.73
CA ALA A 279 26.68 12.61 0.92
C ALA A 279 28.20 12.52 0.96
N ARG A 280 28.90 13.66 0.87
CA ARG A 280 30.36 13.72 0.88
C ARG A 280 30.95 13.31 2.22
N GLU A 281 30.31 13.70 3.31
CA GLU A 281 30.70 13.27 4.66
C GLU A 281 30.60 11.76 4.82
N LYS A 282 29.56 11.14 4.24
CA LYS A 282 29.29 9.71 4.39
C LYS A 282 30.08 8.81 3.42
N TYR A 283 30.32 9.25 2.18
CA TYR A 283 30.92 8.39 1.13
C TYR A 283 32.16 8.97 0.44
N GLY A 284 32.60 10.18 0.79
CA GLY A 284 33.78 10.83 0.20
C GLY A 284 33.46 11.84 -0.91
N LYS A 285 34.50 12.42 -1.51
CA LYS A 285 34.36 13.62 -2.38
C LYS A 285 33.72 13.34 -3.75
N ASP A 286 33.93 12.15 -4.30
CA ASP A 286 33.46 11.75 -5.64
C ASP A 286 32.12 11.04 -5.56
N VAL A 287 31.09 11.78 -5.15
CA VAL A 287 29.71 11.29 -5.03
C VAL A 287 28.80 12.07 -5.96
N GLU A 288 27.98 11.33 -6.69
CA GLU A 288 26.90 11.88 -7.49
C GLU A 288 25.59 11.54 -6.79
N ILE A 289 24.71 12.54 -6.67
CA ILE A 289 23.40 12.39 -6.05
C ILE A 289 22.29 12.76 -7.01
N TYR A 290 21.13 12.17 -6.82
CA TYR A 290 19.91 12.55 -7.52
C TYR A 290 18.72 12.52 -6.57
N GLN A 291 17.80 13.45 -6.74
CA GLN A 291 16.62 13.55 -5.90
C GLN A 291 15.58 12.49 -6.27
N ASP A 292 14.81 12.02 -5.29
CA ASP A 292 13.68 11.11 -5.48
C ASP A 292 12.70 11.67 -6.54
N PRO A 293 12.35 10.87 -7.58
CA PRO A 293 11.43 11.32 -8.63
C PRO A 293 10.00 11.51 -8.13
N ASP A 294 9.63 10.94 -6.98
CA ASP A 294 8.27 11.04 -6.44
C ASP A 294 7.97 12.45 -5.92
N VAL A 295 6.68 12.77 -5.96
CA VAL A 295 6.13 14.00 -5.38
C VAL A 295 5.25 13.68 -4.17
N LEU A 296 5.09 14.66 -3.30
CA LEU A 296 4.22 14.58 -2.14
C LEU A 296 2.75 14.54 -2.56
N ASP A 297 1.96 13.80 -1.80
CA ASP A 297 0.50 13.82 -1.87
C ASP A 297 -0.04 15.26 -1.79
N THR A 298 -1.04 15.60 -2.59
CA THR A 298 -1.67 16.92 -2.57
C THR A 298 -2.29 17.22 -1.20
N TRP A 299 -2.75 16.18 -0.49
CA TRP A 299 -3.24 16.33 0.87
C TRP A 299 -2.13 16.70 1.86
N PHE A 300 -0.87 16.36 1.57
CA PHE A 300 0.29 16.77 2.38
C PHE A 300 0.46 18.28 2.36
N SER A 301 0.50 18.90 1.18
CA SER A 301 0.64 20.36 1.09
C SER A 301 -0.62 21.09 1.60
N SER A 302 -1.81 20.52 1.35
CA SER A 302 -3.09 21.08 1.80
C SER A 302 -3.22 21.06 3.32
N ALA A 303 -2.70 20.03 4.00
CA ALA A 303 -2.67 19.96 5.46
C ALA A 303 -1.73 21.00 6.10
N LEU A 304 -0.81 21.62 5.34
CA LEU A 304 0.05 22.72 5.81
C LEU A 304 -0.61 24.11 5.70
N TRP A 305 -1.80 24.20 5.10
CA TRP A 305 -2.56 25.45 4.93
C TRP A 305 -2.69 26.36 6.17
N PRO A 306 -2.92 25.86 7.41
CA PRO A 306 -3.14 26.72 8.58
C PRO A 306 -2.00 27.67 8.90
N PHE A 307 -0.79 27.38 8.40
CA PHE A 307 0.39 28.17 8.69
C PHE A 307 1.17 28.57 7.45
N SER A 308 1.14 27.79 6.37
CA SER A 308 1.86 28.12 5.12
C SER A 308 1.40 29.44 4.50
N THR A 309 0.14 29.83 4.73
CA THR A 309 -0.44 31.10 4.26
C THR A 309 -0.03 32.31 5.09
N LEU A 310 0.55 32.09 6.28
CA LEU A 310 0.86 33.14 7.26
C LEU A 310 2.36 33.50 7.31
N GLY A 311 3.12 33.11 6.28
CA GLY A 311 4.56 33.36 6.19
C GLY A 311 5.43 32.24 6.79
N TRP A 312 4.85 31.10 7.19
CA TRP A 312 5.63 29.92 7.57
C TRP A 312 6.48 29.44 6.37
N PRO A 313 7.77 29.08 6.56
CA PRO A 313 8.41 28.65 7.81
C PRO A 313 8.86 29.74 8.78
N ASP A 314 8.79 31.03 8.43
CA ASP A 314 9.18 32.12 9.31
C ASP A 314 8.12 32.38 10.39
N THR A 315 8.39 31.94 11.62
CA THR A 315 7.49 32.15 12.77
C THR A 315 7.58 33.56 13.36
N SER A 316 8.53 34.37 12.91
CA SER A 316 8.66 35.77 13.34
C SER A 316 7.71 36.70 12.57
N SER A 317 7.17 36.24 11.44
CA SER A 317 6.15 36.91 10.63
C SER A 317 4.99 37.43 11.48
N GLU A 318 4.57 38.66 11.20
CA GLU A 318 3.46 39.32 11.90
C GLU A 318 2.14 38.56 11.72
N ASP A 319 1.86 38.11 10.49
CA ASP A 319 0.66 37.34 10.18
C ASP A 319 0.64 36.00 10.94
N PHE A 320 1.80 35.35 11.06
CA PHE A 320 1.93 34.10 11.80
C PHE A 320 1.59 34.30 13.28
N LYS A 321 2.14 35.33 13.93
CA LYS A 321 1.88 35.63 15.35
C LYS A 321 0.43 36.03 15.62
N ARG A 322 -0.21 36.71 14.67
CA ARG A 322 -1.55 37.29 14.85
C ARG A 322 -2.67 36.31 14.55
N PHE A 323 -2.51 35.47 13.52
CA PHE A 323 -3.60 34.66 12.98
C PHE A 323 -3.45 33.15 13.22
N TYR A 324 -2.29 32.71 13.75
CA TYR A 324 -2.12 31.35 14.24
C TYR A 324 -2.17 31.34 15.78
N PRO A 325 -3.01 30.48 16.40
CA PRO A 325 -3.83 29.43 15.80
C PRO A 325 -5.16 29.91 15.20
N THR A 326 -5.66 29.18 14.19
CA THR A 326 -6.95 29.44 13.53
C THR A 326 -8.14 29.21 14.46
N THR A 327 -9.11 30.13 14.48
CA THR A 327 -10.30 30.04 15.36
C THR A 327 -11.40 29.09 14.83
N MET A 328 -11.65 29.07 13.51
CA MET A 328 -12.73 28.29 12.92
C MET A 328 -12.32 27.81 11.52
N LEU A 329 -12.61 26.53 11.23
CA LEU A 329 -12.47 25.94 9.90
C LEU A 329 -13.86 25.46 9.43
N GLU A 330 -14.39 26.11 8.40
CA GLU A 330 -15.64 25.70 7.75
C GLU A 330 -15.34 24.82 6.53
N THR A 331 -15.95 23.64 6.46
CA THR A 331 -15.74 22.70 5.35
C THR A 331 -16.90 21.71 5.21
N GLY A 332 -16.99 21.08 4.04
CA GLY A 332 -17.99 20.05 3.77
C GLY A 332 -17.67 18.71 4.45
N PHE A 333 -18.69 17.98 4.89
CA PHE A 333 -18.57 16.68 5.56
C PHE A 333 -17.67 15.67 4.81
N VAL A 334 -17.71 15.68 3.47
CA VAL A 334 -16.91 14.78 2.60
C VAL A 334 -15.40 14.94 2.85
N LEU A 335 -14.96 16.11 3.32
CA LEU A 335 -13.56 16.43 3.58
C LEU A 335 -13.12 16.22 5.03
N LEU A 336 -14.02 15.76 5.91
CA LEU A 336 -13.70 15.56 7.34
C LEU A 336 -12.54 14.58 7.54
N LEU A 337 -12.58 13.44 6.84
CA LEU A 337 -11.64 12.33 7.06
C LEU A 337 -10.30 12.53 6.36
N ILE A 338 -10.28 13.29 5.27
CA ILE A 338 -9.11 13.46 4.42
C ILE A 338 -8.46 14.81 4.71
N PHE A 339 -9.13 15.92 4.44
CA PHE A 339 -8.55 17.25 4.63
C PHE A 339 -8.53 17.67 6.10
N THR A 340 -9.68 17.64 6.77
CA THR A 340 -9.83 18.22 8.12
C THR A 340 -9.01 17.45 9.14
N SER A 341 -9.02 16.12 9.06
CA SER A 341 -8.22 15.27 9.93
C SER A 341 -6.73 15.51 9.69
N LEU A 342 -6.24 15.52 8.45
CA LEU A 342 -4.82 15.77 8.16
C LEU A 342 -4.39 17.20 8.53
N TYR A 343 -5.24 18.20 8.27
CA TYR A 343 -5.07 19.59 8.73
C TYR A 343 -4.83 19.62 10.24
N LEU A 344 -5.67 18.94 11.03
CA LEU A 344 -5.55 18.91 12.49
C LEU A 344 -4.30 18.13 12.94
N LEU A 345 -3.97 17.03 12.27
CA LEU A 345 -2.80 16.23 12.59
C LEU A 345 -1.51 17.03 12.37
N LEU A 346 -1.37 17.73 11.23
CA LEU A 346 -0.21 18.58 10.95
C LEU A 346 -0.23 19.90 11.73
N TYR A 347 -1.41 20.39 12.13
CA TYR A 347 -1.53 21.49 13.07
C TYR A 347 -0.85 21.16 14.40
N PHE A 348 -1.02 19.93 14.93
CA PHE A 348 -0.33 19.47 16.15
C PHE A 348 1.11 18.98 15.94
N PHE A 349 1.53 18.74 14.69
CA PHE A 349 2.92 18.39 14.35
C PHE A 349 3.90 19.50 14.81
N LYS A 350 3.51 20.77 14.65
CA LYS A 350 4.33 21.94 15.04
C LYS A 350 4.43 22.17 16.54
N VAL A 351 3.46 21.72 17.34
CA VAL A 351 3.53 21.83 18.81
C VAL A 351 4.67 20.97 19.39
N TYR A 352 5.17 19.97 18.65
CA TYR A 352 6.15 19.01 19.14
C TYR A 352 7.50 19.05 18.42
N VAL A 353 7.53 19.43 17.13
CA VAL A 353 8.80 19.88 16.53
C VAL A 353 9.05 21.29 17.04
N GLY A 354 9.51 21.37 18.28
CA GLY A 354 10.28 22.50 18.75
C GLY A 354 11.46 22.65 17.79
N LEU A 355 11.26 23.42 16.73
CA LEU A 355 12.27 24.01 15.85
C LEU A 355 13.08 25.07 16.63
N HIS A 356 13.25 24.86 17.94
CA HIS A 356 14.19 25.52 18.80
C HIS A 356 15.43 24.63 18.88
N ASN A 357 16.47 25.08 18.19
CA ASN A 357 17.87 24.83 18.52
C ASN A 357 18.46 23.42 18.38
N GLN A 358 18.02 22.58 17.44
CA GLN A 358 18.91 21.58 16.80
C GLN A 358 18.44 21.27 15.37
N MET A 359 18.79 22.16 14.43
CA MET A 359 18.95 21.86 13.00
C MET A 359 20.08 22.70 12.46
#